data_AF-A0A9P6FVN8-F1
#
_entry.id   AF-A0A9P6FVN8-F1
#
_cell.length_a   1.000
_cell.length_b   1.000
_cell.length_c   1.000
_cell.angle_alpha   90.00
_cell.angle_beta   90.00
_cell.angle_gamma   90.00
#
_symmetry.space_group_name_H-M   'P 1'
#
loop_
_entity.id
_entity.type
_entity.pdbx_description
1 polymer ?
#
loop_
_entity_poly.entity_id
_entity_poly.type
_entity_poly.pdbx_seq_one_letter_code
_entity_poly.pdbx_strand_id
1 'polypeptide(L)'
;MSLRLPENGVLPWFEITVGEPQKISEIVNPHIVYKVHVKTNSTAFKSNEFTVQRRYRDFLWLYNQLTTHNPGVIVPPVSEKHALGRFQDEFVESRRIALERCLRKITAHPMLYGDPDLKLFLESDSLVAEIKEKRQDSSKGFMTKFGETLSSATTFTKVHETDEWFESRRTQLDVLESQLKSLLKAVEAIIKQRKDLGAASSEFGESIVSLATTELNKPLAHSLLVLGNLKIRIKELHERQAHMDVLTLEHTVDEYIRTIGSIKIAFMARAKFNQNMVYAQNDLSKKKANYDRMSQPSRKTKPERLQQLQQEIAEAEQRCESATRDFEEISTLIRQEFDRFDREKVEDFKQSVEAFLASMVRHQREIVALWENYFKALNGPGETEEQQQQQQQPSSQQQLSSHHPPSSSLPTMHDSEDRPHSIESQPLGGDSLSSNAWGS
;
A
#
# COMPACT_ATOMS: atom_id res chain seq x y z
N MET A 1 -7.71 29.72 4.55
CA MET A 1 -9.00 29.93 3.88
C MET A 1 -9.29 28.67 3.09
N SER A 2 -10.03 27.73 3.69
CA SER A 2 -10.38 26.46 3.05
C SER A 2 -11.35 26.73 1.90
N LEU A 3 -11.03 26.23 0.70
CA LEU A 3 -11.95 26.31 -0.42
C LEU A 3 -12.98 25.19 -0.30
N ARG A 4 -14.22 25.54 -0.64
CA ARG A 4 -15.40 24.70 -0.46
C ARG A 4 -15.36 23.50 -1.40
N LEU A 5 -16.02 22.41 -0.98
CA LEU A 5 -16.56 21.43 -1.92
C LEU A 5 -17.31 22.18 -3.04
N PRO A 6 -17.21 21.74 -4.31
CA PRO A 6 -17.97 22.35 -5.40
C PRO A 6 -19.47 22.34 -5.06
N GLU A 7 -20.22 23.34 -5.52
CA GLU A 7 -21.62 23.58 -5.10
C GLU A 7 -22.56 22.38 -5.32
N ASN A 8 -22.18 21.46 -6.22
CA ASN A 8 -22.93 20.25 -6.54
C ASN A 8 -22.56 19.04 -5.66
N GLY A 9 -21.58 19.15 -4.75
CA GLY A 9 -21.08 18.06 -3.91
C GLY A 9 -20.22 17.00 -4.62
N VAL A 10 -20.11 17.05 -5.96
CA VAL A 10 -19.37 16.07 -6.78
C VAL A 10 -17.91 16.49 -6.95
N LEU A 11 -16.96 15.68 -6.48
CA LEU A 11 -15.53 15.90 -6.71
C LEU A 11 -15.20 15.87 -8.21
N PRO A 12 -14.28 16.73 -8.69
CA PRO A 12 -13.77 16.60 -10.05
C PRO A 12 -12.98 15.29 -10.21
N TRP A 13 -13.04 14.69 -11.39
CA TRP A 13 -12.24 13.52 -11.71
C TRP A 13 -10.84 13.91 -12.16
N PHE A 14 -9.88 13.03 -11.92
CA PHE A 14 -8.50 13.15 -12.38
C PHE A 14 -8.03 11.83 -12.98
N GLU A 15 -7.53 11.87 -14.22
CA GLU A 15 -6.75 10.79 -14.82
C GLU A 15 -5.28 11.24 -14.77
N ILE A 16 -4.47 10.55 -13.98
CA ILE A 16 -3.05 10.84 -13.83
C ILE A 16 -2.23 9.65 -14.30
N THR A 17 -1.22 9.90 -15.12
CA THR A 17 -0.17 8.93 -15.45
C THR A 17 1.20 9.56 -15.22
N VAL A 18 2.11 8.79 -14.61
CA VAL A 18 3.50 9.20 -14.43
C VAL A 18 4.29 8.46 -15.49
N GLY A 19 4.67 9.15 -16.56
CA GLY A 19 5.34 8.57 -17.73
C GLY A 19 6.80 8.19 -17.46
N GLU A 20 7.46 7.72 -18.52
CA GLU A 20 8.80 7.15 -18.48
C GLU A 20 9.84 8.05 -17.77
N PRO A 21 10.75 7.44 -16.98
CA PRO A 21 11.80 8.15 -16.27
C PRO A 21 12.88 8.68 -17.22
N GLN A 22 13.16 9.98 -17.15
CA GLN A 22 14.24 10.62 -17.89
C GLN A 22 15.41 10.94 -16.95
N LYS A 23 16.58 10.38 -17.23
CA LYS A 23 17.81 10.60 -16.46
C LYS A 23 18.50 11.90 -16.90
N ILE A 24 18.27 12.97 -16.14
CA ILE A 24 18.96 14.24 -16.32
C ILE A 24 20.38 14.11 -15.73
N SER A 25 21.38 14.12 -16.60
CA SER A 25 22.79 13.91 -16.26
C SER A 25 23.57 15.22 -16.19
N GLU A 26 23.15 16.11 -15.28
CA GLU A 26 23.94 17.28 -14.90
C GLU A 26 25.26 16.89 -14.24
N ILE A 27 26.33 17.63 -14.53
CA ILE A 27 27.70 17.39 -14.04
C ILE A 27 27.77 17.29 -12.51
N VAL A 28 26.89 18.01 -11.78
CA VAL A 28 26.97 18.16 -10.32
C VAL A 28 25.90 17.34 -9.57
N ASN A 29 24.72 17.10 -10.15
CA ASN A 29 23.59 16.45 -9.46
C ASN A 29 22.66 15.64 -10.39
N PRO A 30 23.10 14.46 -10.88
CA PRO A 30 22.28 13.62 -11.75
C PRO A 30 21.04 13.11 -11.02
N HIS A 31 19.87 13.21 -11.67
CA HIS A 31 18.57 12.89 -11.09
C HIS A 31 17.57 12.37 -12.14
N ILE A 32 16.53 11.67 -11.68
CA ILE A 32 15.43 11.22 -12.53
C ILE A 32 14.30 12.26 -12.47
N VAL A 33 13.76 12.57 -13.64
CA VAL A 33 12.56 13.37 -13.88
C VAL A 33 11.49 12.47 -14.50
N TYR A 34 10.24 12.63 -14.10
CA TYR A 34 9.08 11.93 -14.65
C TYR A 34 8.16 12.95 -15.33
N LYS A 35 7.53 12.54 -16.43
CA LYS A 35 6.47 13.32 -17.08
C LYS A 35 5.13 12.98 -16.43
N VAL A 36 4.60 13.87 -15.60
CA VAL A 36 3.27 13.71 -15.00
C VAL A 36 2.26 14.28 -15.98
N HIS A 37 1.48 13.40 -16.60
CA HIS A 37 0.36 13.77 -17.47
C HIS A 37 -0.91 13.78 -16.61
N VAL A 38 -1.73 14.82 -16.79
CA VAL A 38 -2.97 15.02 -16.02
C VAL A 38 -4.08 15.37 -16.99
N LYS A 39 -5.22 14.68 -16.85
CA LYS A 39 -6.50 15.14 -17.38
C LYS A 39 -7.49 15.33 -16.23
N THR A 40 -8.32 16.35 -16.31
CA THR A 40 -9.34 16.64 -15.29
C THR A 40 -10.48 17.49 -15.85
N ASN A 41 -11.67 17.37 -15.25
CA ASN A 41 -12.76 18.32 -15.44
C ASN A 41 -12.76 19.47 -14.41
N SER A 42 -11.74 19.55 -13.54
CA SER A 42 -11.62 20.60 -12.54
C SER A 42 -11.38 21.98 -13.17
N THR A 43 -12.35 22.88 -13.04
CA THR A 43 -12.25 24.28 -13.48
C THR A 43 -11.21 25.10 -12.70
N ALA A 44 -10.60 24.52 -11.67
CA ALA A 44 -9.48 25.14 -10.96
C ALA A 44 -8.20 25.18 -11.80
N PHE A 45 -8.10 24.42 -12.90
CA PHE A 45 -6.89 24.30 -13.72
C PHE A 45 -6.98 25.12 -15.03
N LYS A 46 -5.82 25.53 -15.56
CA LYS A 46 -5.66 26.32 -16.79
C LYS A 46 -6.11 25.56 -18.06
N SER A 47 -5.99 24.23 -18.03
CA SER A 47 -6.33 23.32 -19.12
C SER A 47 -6.95 22.05 -18.54
N ASN A 48 -7.80 21.39 -19.33
CA ASN A 48 -8.36 20.08 -18.99
C ASN A 48 -7.37 18.92 -19.22
N GLU A 49 -6.32 19.14 -20.00
CA GLU A 49 -5.20 18.21 -20.22
C GLU A 49 -3.87 18.97 -20.26
N PHE A 50 -2.86 18.49 -19.54
CA PHE A 50 -1.52 19.08 -19.50
C PHE A 50 -0.47 18.07 -19.01
N THR A 51 0.81 18.40 -19.18
CA THR A 51 1.94 17.57 -18.74
C THR A 51 3.01 18.43 -18.10
N VAL A 52 3.48 18.03 -16.92
CA VAL A 52 4.60 18.70 -16.22
C VAL A 52 5.73 17.74 -15.92
N GLN A 53 6.95 18.28 -15.81
CA GLN A 53 8.14 17.52 -15.44
C GLN A 53 8.40 17.62 -13.94
N ARG A 54 8.51 16.48 -13.26
CA ARG A 54 8.72 16.40 -11.80
C ARG A 54 9.80 15.40 -11.42
N ARG A 55 10.72 15.80 -10.54
CA ARG A 55 11.69 14.90 -9.91
C ARG A 55 11.16 14.43 -8.56
N TYR A 56 11.65 13.29 -8.07
CA TYR A 56 11.25 12.72 -6.77
C TYR A 56 11.30 13.72 -5.57
N ARG A 57 12.20 14.72 -5.60
CA ARG A 57 12.26 15.76 -4.57
C ARG A 57 11.04 16.71 -4.56
N ASP A 58 10.37 16.88 -5.69
CA ASP A 58 9.21 17.75 -5.82
C ASP A 58 7.98 17.08 -5.20
N PHE A 59 7.83 15.76 -5.40
CA PHE A 59 6.82 14.94 -4.73
C PHE A 59 7.02 14.94 -3.21
N LEU A 60 8.28 14.84 -2.74
CA LEU A 60 8.61 15.03 -1.32
C LEU A 60 8.21 16.43 -0.82
N TRP A 61 8.43 17.50 -1.61
CA TRP A 61 8.01 18.84 -1.23
C TRP A 61 6.47 18.92 -1.12
N LEU A 62 5.73 18.42 -2.12
CA LEU A 62 4.27 18.37 -2.13
C LEU A 62 3.74 17.65 -0.88
N TYR A 63 4.23 16.42 -0.62
CA TYR A 63 3.85 15.63 0.56
C TYR A 63 4.03 16.44 1.86
N ASN A 64 5.14 17.16 2.00
CA ASN A 64 5.39 18.01 3.16
C ASN A 64 4.45 19.23 3.24
N GLN A 65 4.07 19.86 2.12
CA GLN A 65 3.08 20.96 2.13
C GLN A 65 1.70 20.44 2.52
N LEU A 66 1.22 19.39 1.86
CA LEU A 66 -0.08 18.76 2.17
C LEU A 66 -0.18 18.37 3.65
N THR A 67 0.87 17.74 4.20
CA THR A 67 0.95 17.34 5.61
C THR A 67 0.96 18.54 6.57
N THR A 68 1.51 19.69 6.15
CA THR A 68 1.58 20.91 6.95
C THR A 68 0.26 21.68 6.93
N HIS A 69 -0.40 21.75 5.78
CA HIS A 69 -1.61 22.53 5.57
C HIS A 69 -2.90 21.81 6.02
N ASN A 70 -2.87 20.48 6.06
CA ASN A 70 -4.03 19.64 6.34
C ASN A 70 -3.80 18.76 7.59
N PRO A 71 -3.62 19.35 8.79
CA PRO A 71 -3.36 18.60 10.01
C PRO A 71 -4.53 17.67 10.34
N GLY A 72 -4.24 16.38 10.52
CA GLY A 72 -5.25 15.34 10.77
C GLY A 72 -5.62 14.51 9.55
N VAL A 73 -5.31 14.96 8.32
CA VAL A 73 -5.50 14.19 7.08
C VAL A 73 -4.41 13.13 6.92
N ILE A 74 -4.78 11.92 6.48
CA ILE A 74 -3.85 10.83 6.16
C ILE A 74 -3.31 11.06 4.74
N VAL A 75 -2.32 11.94 4.62
CA VAL A 75 -1.69 12.24 3.32
C VAL A 75 -1.03 10.98 2.73
N PRO A 76 -1.38 10.57 1.49
CA PRO A 76 -0.76 9.42 0.84
C PRO A 76 0.77 9.57 0.77
N PRO A 77 1.53 8.61 1.30
CA PRO A 77 2.98 8.73 1.40
C PRO A 77 3.67 8.58 0.05
N VAL A 78 4.81 9.23 -0.11
CA VAL A 78 5.72 9.00 -1.24
C VAL A 78 6.67 7.83 -0.96
N SER A 79 7.03 7.06 -1.99
CA SER A 79 8.00 5.94 -1.95
C SER A 79 9.32 6.35 -1.27
N GLU A 80 10.02 5.45 -0.58
CA GLU A 80 11.23 5.84 0.15
C GLU A 80 12.41 6.40 -0.70
N LYS A 81 13.24 7.21 -0.04
CA LYS A 81 14.47 7.81 -0.58
C LYS A 81 15.63 6.80 -0.54
N HIS A 82 15.62 5.84 -1.44
CA HIS A 82 16.75 4.94 -1.65
C HIS A 82 17.95 5.71 -2.23
N ALA A 83 19.13 5.51 -1.63
CA ALA A 83 20.39 6.14 -2.05
C ALA A 83 21.25 5.19 -2.91
N LEU A 84 21.36 3.94 -2.50
CA LEU A 84 21.92 2.83 -3.28
C LEU A 84 20.89 2.38 -4.33
N GLY A 85 21.34 1.86 -5.47
CA GLY A 85 20.46 1.37 -6.54
C GLY A 85 19.58 2.44 -7.23
N ARG A 86 19.70 3.73 -6.89
CA ARG A 86 18.76 4.81 -7.28
C ARG A 86 18.57 5.09 -8.79
N PHE A 87 19.27 4.35 -9.64
CA PHE A 87 19.28 4.43 -11.10
C PHE A 87 19.15 3.05 -11.77
N GLN A 88 18.85 1.99 -11.02
CA GLN A 88 18.49 0.68 -11.59
C GLN A 88 17.06 0.76 -12.14
N ASP A 89 16.82 0.19 -13.32
CA ASP A 89 15.57 0.42 -14.05
C ASP A 89 14.36 -0.14 -13.30
N GLU A 90 14.49 -1.30 -12.64
CA GLU A 90 13.44 -1.88 -11.79
C GLU A 90 13.08 -0.95 -10.63
N PHE A 91 14.08 -0.32 -10.02
CA PHE A 91 13.87 0.58 -8.90
C PHE A 91 13.22 1.91 -9.34
N VAL A 92 13.60 2.40 -10.52
CA VAL A 92 13.03 3.63 -11.06
C VAL A 92 11.58 3.41 -11.52
N GLU A 93 11.27 2.26 -12.11
CA GLU A 93 9.90 1.88 -12.49
C GLU A 93 9.01 1.60 -11.26
N SER A 94 9.53 0.89 -10.25
CA SER A 94 8.86 0.71 -8.95
C SER A 94 8.45 2.05 -8.35
N ARG A 95 9.39 3.02 -8.33
CA ARG A 95 9.11 4.38 -7.89
C ARG A 95 8.09 5.09 -8.78
N ARG A 96 8.16 4.97 -10.11
CA ARG A 96 7.21 5.59 -11.05
C ARG A 96 5.77 5.18 -10.72
N ILE A 97 5.54 3.89 -10.51
CA ILE A 97 4.24 3.31 -10.13
C ILE A 97 3.77 3.85 -8.78
N ALA A 98 4.64 3.86 -7.76
CA ALA A 98 4.30 4.38 -6.43
C ALA A 98 3.96 5.89 -6.46
N LEU A 99 4.66 6.69 -7.26
CA LEU A 99 4.37 8.12 -7.42
C LEU A 99 3.05 8.36 -8.17
N GLU A 100 2.70 7.53 -9.14
CA GLU A 100 1.40 7.55 -9.83
C GLU A 100 0.25 7.21 -8.87
N ARG A 101 0.40 6.15 -8.07
CA ARG A 101 -0.58 5.71 -7.07
C ARG A 101 -0.78 6.78 -5.99
N CYS A 102 0.31 7.39 -5.52
CA CYS A 102 0.30 8.53 -4.59
C CYS A 102 -0.49 9.72 -5.13
N LEU A 103 -0.21 10.19 -6.37
CA LEU A 103 -0.93 11.32 -6.96
C LEU A 103 -2.43 11.02 -7.21
N ARG A 104 -2.78 9.82 -7.64
CA ARG A 104 -4.18 9.40 -7.78
C ARG A 104 -4.91 9.43 -6.42
N LYS A 105 -4.31 8.91 -5.36
CA LYS A 105 -4.88 8.97 -4.01
C LYS A 105 -5.00 10.40 -3.47
N ILE A 106 -4.04 11.28 -3.77
CA ILE A 106 -4.08 12.70 -3.40
C ILE A 106 -5.22 13.43 -4.13
N THR A 107 -5.36 13.23 -5.44
CA THR A 107 -6.40 13.91 -6.25
C THR A 107 -7.81 13.35 -6.06
N ALA A 108 -7.95 12.10 -5.62
CA ALA A 108 -9.22 11.53 -5.16
C ALA A 108 -9.61 12.00 -3.75
N HIS A 109 -8.72 12.67 -3.00
CA HIS A 109 -8.95 13.02 -1.61
C HIS A 109 -9.79 14.32 -1.47
N PRO A 110 -10.95 14.31 -0.77
CA PRO A 110 -11.83 15.47 -0.65
C PRO A 110 -11.15 16.73 -0.09
N MET A 111 -10.17 16.56 0.81
CA MET A 111 -9.41 17.68 1.38
C MET A 111 -8.11 18.04 0.64
N LEU A 112 -7.54 17.18 -0.22
CA LEU A 112 -6.23 17.45 -0.83
C LEU A 112 -6.32 17.90 -2.29
N TYR A 113 -7.36 17.49 -3.04
CA TYR A 113 -7.49 17.82 -4.47
C TYR A 113 -7.50 19.34 -4.76
N GLY A 114 -7.96 20.15 -3.79
CA GLY A 114 -8.05 21.61 -3.86
C GLY A 114 -6.88 22.36 -3.21
N ASP A 115 -5.84 21.68 -2.74
CA ASP A 115 -4.70 22.34 -2.09
C ASP A 115 -3.93 23.22 -3.10
N PRO A 116 -3.66 24.51 -2.79
CA PRO A 116 -2.92 25.39 -3.70
C PRO A 116 -1.54 24.87 -4.11
N ASP A 117 -0.84 24.14 -3.23
CA ASP A 117 0.46 23.55 -3.55
C ASP A 117 0.35 22.28 -4.39
N LEU A 118 -0.79 21.57 -4.37
CA LEU A 118 -1.08 20.53 -5.36
C LEU A 118 -1.30 21.14 -6.74
N LYS A 119 -2.08 22.23 -6.84
CA LYS A 119 -2.26 22.93 -8.12
C LYS A 119 -0.91 23.44 -8.65
N LEU A 120 -0.11 24.08 -7.80
CA LEU A 120 1.25 24.52 -8.15
C LEU A 120 2.12 23.35 -8.61
N PHE A 121 2.09 22.22 -7.88
CA PHE A 121 2.78 20.99 -8.26
C PHE A 121 2.29 20.41 -9.59
N LEU A 122 1.03 20.56 -9.98
CA LEU A 122 0.52 19.99 -11.23
C LEU A 122 0.65 20.94 -12.43
N GLU A 123 0.68 22.26 -12.24
CA GLU A 123 0.67 23.24 -13.36
C GLU A 123 1.96 23.98 -13.66
N SER A 124 2.92 24.05 -12.73
CA SER A 124 4.07 24.96 -12.89
C SER A 124 5.22 24.34 -13.70
N ASP A 125 5.65 24.99 -14.78
CA ASP A 125 6.89 24.62 -15.48
C ASP A 125 8.15 25.04 -14.69
N SER A 126 8.01 26.02 -13.78
CA SER A 126 9.08 26.68 -13.04
C SER A 126 9.07 26.40 -11.52
N LEU A 127 8.53 25.25 -11.11
CA LEU A 127 8.18 24.91 -9.72
C LEU A 127 9.27 25.27 -8.68
N VAL A 128 10.54 24.97 -8.98
CA VAL A 128 11.66 25.23 -8.06
C VAL A 128 11.93 26.73 -7.85
N ALA A 129 11.65 27.58 -8.86
CA ALA A 129 11.76 29.04 -8.74
C ALA A 129 10.60 29.61 -7.92
N GLU A 130 9.36 29.22 -8.25
CA GLU A 130 8.15 29.67 -7.54
C GLU A 130 8.16 29.24 -6.06
N ILE A 131 8.66 28.04 -5.73
CA ILE A 131 8.89 27.61 -4.34
C ILE A 131 9.90 28.52 -3.62
N LYS A 132 10.96 29.00 -4.30
CA LYS A 132 11.95 29.91 -3.69
C LYS A 132 11.35 31.30 -3.44
N GLU A 133 10.61 31.84 -4.40
CA GLU A 133 9.93 33.12 -4.29
C GLU A 133 8.89 33.11 -3.17
N LYS A 134 7.97 32.13 -3.17
CA LYS A 134 6.99 31.90 -2.09
C LYS A 134 7.66 31.77 -0.72
N ARG A 135 8.84 31.15 -0.63
CA ARG A 135 9.63 31.05 0.61
C ARG A 135 10.29 32.38 1.01
N GLN A 136 10.71 33.21 0.07
CA GLN A 136 11.26 34.53 0.37
C GLN A 136 10.19 35.48 0.91
N ASP A 137 8.98 35.49 0.32
CA ASP A 137 7.84 36.22 0.88
C ASP A 137 7.43 35.69 2.26
N SER A 138 7.37 34.37 2.42
CA SER A 138 7.13 33.74 3.73
C SER A 138 8.24 34.03 4.74
N SER A 139 9.48 34.31 4.31
CA SER A 139 10.62 34.51 5.24
C SER A 139 10.55 35.80 6.06
N LYS A 140 9.59 36.69 5.79
CA LYS A 140 9.24 37.81 6.67
C LYS A 140 8.44 37.39 7.93
N GLY A 141 8.03 36.13 8.05
CA GLY A 141 7.46 35.57 9.28
C GLY A 141 7.39 34.04 9.27
N PHE A 142 8.01 33.40 10.28
CA PHE A 142 8.17 31.94 10.44
C PHE A 142 9.21 31.26 9.53
N MET A 143 10.47 31.34 9.94
CA MET A 143 11.46 30.33 9.56
C MET A 143 11.22 29.00 10.31
N THR A 144 11.46 27.90 9.59
CA THR A 144 11.91 26.58 10.09
C THR A 144 11.17 25.95 11.28
N LYS A 145 10.12 25.16 11.00
CA LYS A 145 9.59 24.14 11.94
C LYS A 145 9.31 22.78 11.26
N PHE A 146 10.37 22.03 10.96
CA PHE A 146 10.26 20.55 10.92
C PHE A 146 11.58 19.81 11.23
N GLY A 147 12.73 20.42 10.92
CA GLY A 147 14.05 19.84 11.24
C GLY A 147 14.37 19.71 12.74
N GLU A 148 13.74 20.55 13.58
CA GLU A 148 13.96 20.58 15.04
C GLU A 148 12.85 19.86 15.84
N THR A 149 11.79 19.40 15.18
CA THR A 149 10.64 18.77 15.88
C THR A 149 10.90 17.31 16.27
N LEU A 150 12.03 16.74 15.86
CA LEU A 150 12.53 15.42 16.30
C LEU A 150 13.58 15.53 17.42
N SER A 151 14.31 16.65 17.53
CA SER A 151 15.31 16.89 18.58
C SER A 151 14.74 17.55 19.83
N SER A 152 13.57 18.20 19.77
CA SER A 152 12.87 18.79 20.93
C SER A 152 12.09 17.77 21.78
N ALA A 153 12.29 16.46 21.56
CA ALA A 153 11.59 15.36 22.25
C ALA A 153 11.75 15.36 23.80
N THR A 154 12.67 16.14 24.35
CA THR A 154 13.06 16.15 25.78
C THR A 154 12.40 17.26 26.62
N THR A 155 11.56 18.13 26.05
CA THR A 155 10.83 19.16 26.83
C THR A 155 9.30 19.11 26.65
N PHE A 156 8.78 17.98 26.16
CA PHE A 156 7.35 17.71 26.21
C PHE A 156 6.96 17.27 27.62
N THR A 157 6.24 18.12 28.36
CA THR A 157 5.33 17.61 29.38
C THR A 157 4.38 16.64 28.68
N LYS A 158 4.43 15.36 29.05
CA LYS A 158 3.51 14.33 28.53
C LYS A 158 2.08 14.73 28.86
N VAL A 159 1.40 15.40 27.92
CA VAL A 159 -0.06 15.45 27.91
C VAL A 159 -0.49 14.02 27.64
N HIS A 160 -1.03 13.38 28.68
CA HIS A 160 -1.50 12.01 28.61
C HIS A 160 -2.66 11.93 27.61
N GLU A 161 -2.60 10.98 26.68
CA GLU A 161 -3.75 10.68 25.83
C GLU A 161 -4.85 10.09 26.71
N THR A 162 -5.99 10.76 26.78
CA THR A 162 -7.15 10.33 27.58
C THR A 162 -8.27 9.73 26.73
N ASP A 163 -8.19 9.82 25.40
CA ASP A 163 -9.17 9.22 24.50
C ASP A 163 -8.78 7.76 24.19
N GLU A 164 -9.51 6.83 24.82
CA GLU A 164 -9.32 5.38 24.68
C GLU A 164 -9.36 4.91 23.21
N TRP A 165 -10.13 5.58 22.34
CA TRP A 165 -10.18 5.23 20.92
C TRP A 165 -8.82 5.48 20.25
N PHE A 166 -8.19 6.63 20.50
CA PHE A 166 -6.90 6.96 19.90
C PHE A 166 -5.78 6.08 20.44
N GLU A 167 -5.79 5.74 21.73
CA GLU A 167 -4.80 4.80 22.30
C GLU A 167 -5.00 3.38 21.76
N SER A 168 -6.22 2.86 21.74
CA SER A 168 -6.53 1.54 21.18
C SER A 168 -6.12 1.44 19.70
N ARG A 169 -6.46 2.45 18.89
CA ARG A 169 -6.05 2.50 17.47
C ARG A 169 -4.54 2.64 17.29
N ARG A 170 -3.83 3.36 18.17
CA ARG A 170 -2.36 3.45 18.18
C ARG A 170 -1.74 2.07 18.39
N THR A 171 -2.17 1.32 19.40
CA THR A 171 -1.70 -0.04 19.66
C THR A 171 -1.99 -0.99 18.48
N GLN A 172 -3.21 -0.92 17.91
CA GLN A 172 -3.58 -1.73 16.73
C GLN A 172 -2.68 -1.44 15.53
N LEU A 173 -2.34 -0.17 15.28
CA LEU A 173 -1.44 0.23 14.20
C LEU A 173 0.00 -0.23 14.41
N ASP A 174 0.51 -0.17 15.65
CA ASP A 174 1.86 -0.67 15.96
C ASP A 174 1.97 -2.19 15.73
N VAL A 175 0.94 -2.95 16.09
CA VAL A 175 0.84 -4.39 15.79
C VAL A 175 0.75 -4.61 14.27
N LEU A 176 -0.13 -3.88 13.57
CA LEU A 176 -0.30 -4.00 12.12
C LEU A 176 0.99 -3.67 11.37
N GLU A 177 1.69 -2.59 11.72
CA GLU A 177 2.96 -2.20 11.11
C GLU A 177 4.04 -3.28 11.32
N SER A 178 4.09 -3.88 12.50
CA SER A 178 4.99 -5.01 12.79
C SER A 178 4.69 -6.22 11.90
N GLN A 179 3.42 -6.60 11.75
CA GLN A 179 3.01 -7.71 10.89
C GLN A 179 3.25 -7.42 9.41
N LEU A 180 2.97 -6.20 8.94
CA LEU A 180 3.25 -5.79 7.57
C LEU A 180 4.77 -5.80 7.28
N LYS A 181 5.61 -5.35 8.20
CA LYS A 181 7.07 -5.45 8.08
C LYS A 181 7.59 -6.89 8.07
N SER A 182 6.91 -7.80 8.77
CA SER A 182 7.20 -9.24 8.71
C SER A 182 6.81 -9.83 7.35
N LEU A 183 5.62 -9.48 6.85
CA LEU A 183 5.12 -9.88 5.55
C LEU A 183 6.00 -9.35 4.41
N LEU A 184 6.44 -8.09 4.47
CA LEU A 184 7.34 -7.49 3.47
C LEU A 184 8.62 -8.33 3.31
N LYS A 185 9.27 -8.66 4.44
CA LYS A 185 10.47 -9.52 4.45
C LYS A 185 10.23 -10.91 3.87
N ALA A 186 9.04 -11.48 4.11
CA ALA A 186 8.67 -12.77 3.53
C ALA A 186 8.47 -12.69 2.01
N VAL A 187 7.87 -11.60 1.51
CA VAL A 187 7.71 -11.35 0.06
C VAL A 187 9.06 -11.09 -0.60
N GLU A 188 9.91 -10.23 -0.02
CA GLU A 188 11.30 -9.99 -0.45
C GLU A 188 12.11 -11.30 -0.53
N ALA A 189 11.94 -12.21 0.45
CA ALA A 189 12.59 -13.50 0.46
C ALA A 189 12.11 -14.42 -0.68
N ILE A 190 10.80 -14.45 -0.97
CA ILE A 190 10.25 -15.20 -2.12
C ILE A 190 10.81 -14.66 -3.44
N ILE A 191 10.84 -13.33 -3.59
CA ILE A 191 11.38 -12.65 -4.78
C ILE A 191 12.85 -12.99 -4.99
N LYS A 192 13.66 -12.95 -3.92
CA LYS A 192 15.05 -13.37 -3.96
C LYS A 192 15.19 -14.85 -4.36
N GLN A 193 14.45 -15.74 -3.71
CA GLN A 193 14.50 -17.18 -3.98
C GLN A 193 14.10 -17.53 -5.42
N ARG A 194 13.13 -16.81 -6.01
CA ARG A 194 12.77 -16.97 -7.43
C ARG A 194 13.90 -16.57 -8.36
N LYS A 195 14.58 -15.44 -8.09
CA LYS A 195 15.77 -15.02 -8.86
C LYS A 195 16.92 -16.03 -8.71
N ASP A 196 17.20 -16.49 -7.49
CA ASP A 196 18.23 -17.50 -7.22
C ASP A 196 17.93 -18.84 -7.95
N LEU A 197 16.68 -19.31 -7.91
CA LEU A 197 16.22 -20.52 -8.61
C LEU A 197 16.28 -20.36 -10.14
N GLY A 198 15.96 -19.18 -10.65
CA GLY A 198 16.12 -18.84 -12.06
C GLY A 198 17.58 -18.92 -12.49
N ALA A 199 18.49 -18.31 -11.73
CA ALA A 199 19.93 -18.33 -12.01
C ALA A 199 20.48 -19.78 -12.03
N ALA A 200 20.17 -20.58 -11.00
CA ALA A 200 20.58 -22.00 -10.95
C ALA A 200 19.97 -22.84 -12.10
N SER A 201 18.76 -22.50 -12.55
CA SER A 201 18.16 -23.14 -13.74
C SER A 201 18.90 -22.78 -15.02
N SER A 202 19.37 -21.53 -15.16
CA SER A 202 20.20 -21.10 -16.29
C SER A 202 21.53 -21.84 -16.34
N GLU A 203 22.26 -21.89 -15.21
CA GLU A 203 23.57 -22.55 -15.10
C GLU A 203 23.48 -24.06 -15.41
N PHE A 204 22.44 -24.72 -14.90
CA PHE A 204 22.13 -26.10 -15.28
C PHE A 204 21.83 -26.22 -16.78
N GLY A 205 21.03 -25.30 -17.33
CA GLY A 205 20.69 -25.29 -18.75
C GLY A 205 21.90 -25.12 -19.66
N GLU A 206 22.75 -24.14 -19.38
CA GLU A 206 24.01 -23.85 -20.09
C GLU A 206 25.01 -25.02 -20.01
N SER A 207 25.08 -25.69 -18.85
CA SER A 207 25.88 -26.91 -18.68
C SER A 207 25.37 -28.07 -19.54
N ILE A 208 24.05 -28.26 -19.60
CA ILE A 208 23.41 -29.29 -20.45
C ILE A 208 23.56 -28.96 -21.94
N VAL A 209 23.47 -27.69 -22.36
CA VAL A 209 23.77 -27.28 -23.75
C VAL A 209 25.24 -27.57 -24.07
N SER A 210 26.16 -27.31 -23.13
CA SER A 210 27.59 -27.59 -23.32
C SER A 210 27.86 -29.10 -23.47
N LEU A 211 27.17 -29.95 -22.70
CA LEU A 211 27.20 -31.40 -22.86
C LEU A 211 26.60 -31.85 -24.21
N ALA A 212 25.50 -31.23 -24.65
CA ALA A 212 24.85 -31.53 -25.91
C ALA A 212 25.75 -31.30 -27.14
N THR A 213 26.71 -30.36 -27.06
CA THR A 213 27.66 -30.09 -28.16
C THR A 213 28.82 -31.09 -28.25
N THR A 214 29.09 -31.86 -27.19
CA THR A 214 30.13 -32.91 -27.18
C THR A 214 29.56 -34.31 -27.43
N GLU A 215 28.24 -34.48 -27.33
CA GLU A 215 27.55 -35.74 -27.56
C GLU A 215 27.55 -36.15 -29.05
N LEU A 216 27.92 -37.40 -29.33
CA LEU A 216 28.03 -37.95 -30.69
C LEU A 216 26.71 -38.55 -31.19
N ASN A 217 25.86 -39.04 -30.28
CA ASN A 217 24.53 -39.55 -30.58
C ASN A 217 23.59 -38.38 -30.88
N LYS A 218 23.31 -38.12 -32.16
CA LYS A 218 22.50 -36.97 -32.61
C LYS A 218 21.11 -36.86 -31.93
N PRO A 219 20.30 -37.95 -31.79
CA PRO A 219 19.08 -37.91 -30.98
C PRO A 219 19.30 -37.45 -29.54
N LEU A 220 20.30 -38.00 -28.83
CA LEU A 220 20.60 -37.63 -27.44
C LEU A 220 21.10 -36.18 -27.34
N ALA A 221 22.00 -35.76 -28.22
CA ALA A 221 22.47 -34.39 -28.34
C ALA A 221 21.30 -33.40 -28.54
N HIS A 222 20.35 -33.73 -29.42
CA HIS A 222 19.14 -32.93 -29.62
C HIS A 222 18.29 -32.85 -28.34
N SER A 223 18.00 -33.98 -27.70
CA SER A 223 17.22 -34.03 -26.45
C SER A 223 17.86 -33.19 -25.33
N LEU A 224 19.17 -33.29 -25.15
CA LEU A 224 19.93 -32.47 -24.20
C LEU A 224 19.84 -30.98 -24.58
N LEU A 225 20.04 -30.62 -25.85
CA LEU A 225 19.95 -29.24 -26.30
C LEU A 225 18.57 -28.62 -26.02
N VAL A 226 17.47 -29.36 -26.24
CA VAL A 226 16.12 -28.86 -25.93
C VAL A 226 15.91 -28.72 -24.41
N LEU A 227 16.39 -29.67 -23.60
CA LEU A 227 16.34 -29.59 -22.13
C LEU A 227 17.09 -28.36 -21.60
N GLY A 228 18.30 -28.11 -22.13
CA GLY A 228 19.13 -26.98 -21.74
C GLY A 228 18.45 -25.64 -22.04
N ASN A 229 17.93 -25.48 -23.26
CA ASN A 229 17.17 -24.30 -23.66
C ASN A 229 15.87 -24.10 -22.86
N LEU A 230 15.15 -25.19 -22.53
CA LEU A 230 13.98 -25.13 -21.64
C LEU A 230 14.35 -24.59 -20.25
N LYS A 231 15.50 -24.99 -19.71
CA LYS A 231 15.98 -24.57 -18.39
C LYS A 231 16.41 -23.11 -18.37
N ILE A 232 17.06 -22.63 -19.43
CA ILE A 232 17.33 -21.20 -19.66
C ILE A 232 16.00 -20.43 -19.78
N ARG A 233 14.99 -20.96 -20.47
CA ARG A 233 13.68 -20.30 -20.57
C ARG A 233 12.94 -20.21 -19.24
N ILE A 234 13.09 -21.20 -18.37
CA ILE A 234 12.50 -21.20 -17.00
C ILE A 234 13.10 -20.08 -16.13
N LYS A 235 14.38 -19.71 -16.31
CA LYS A 235 14.97 -18.52 -15.66
C LYS A 235 14.13 -17.27 -15.95
N GLU A 236 13.88 -16.98 -17.22
CA GLU A 236 13.10 -15.80 -17.63
C GLU A 236 11.68 -15.80 -17.04
N LEU A 237 11.07 -16.98 -16.90
CA LEU A 237 9.75 -17.11 -16.24
C LEU A 237 9.84 -16.73 -14.76
N HIS A 238 10.86 -17.21 -14.03
CA HIS A 238 11.05 -16.86 -12.63
C HIS A 238 11.42 -15.38 -12.43
N GLU A 239 12.22 -14.78 -13.31
CA GLU A 239 12.54 -13.35 -13.27
C GLU A 239 11.29 -12.48 -13.51
N ARG A 240 10.45 -12.82 -14.50
CA ARG A 240 9.15 -12.18 -14.70
C ARG A 240 8.21 -12.36 -13.52
N GLN A 241 8.15 -13.56 -12.95
CA GLN A 241 7.27 -13.84 -11.81
C GLN A 241 7.71 -13.06 -10.57
N ALA A 242 9.02 -12.96 -10.32
CA ALA A 242 9.59 -12.15 -9.25
C ALA A 242 9.30 -10.66 -9.46
N HIS A 243 9.41 -10.14 -10.69
CA HIS A 243 9.04 -8.76 -11.00
C HIS A 243 7.54 -8.49 -10.74
N MET A 244 6.66 -9.43 -11.10
CA MET A 244 5.23 -9.30 -10.81
C MET A 244 4.90 -9.32 -9.32
N ASP A 245 5.64 -10.04 -8.49
CA ASP A 245 5.45 -10.02 -7.02
C ASP A 245 5.75 -8.62 -6.44
N VAL A 246 6.86 -8.00 -6.90
CA VAL A 246 7.25 -6.64 -6.53
C VAL A 246 6.09 -5.69 -6.84
N LEU A 247 5.60 -5.72 -8.08
CA LEU A 247 4.57 -4.81 -8.57
C LEU A 247 3.20 -5.00 -7.91
N THR A 248 2.90 -6.19 -7.38
CA THR A 248 1.58 -6.53 -6.84
C THR A 248 1.54 -6.47 -5.32
N LEU A 249 2.20 -7.41 -4.64
CA LEU A 249 2.09 -7.61 -3.20
C LEU A 249 3.10 -6.77 -2.41
N GLU A 250 4.36 -6.74 -2.85
CA GLU A 250 5.42 -5.98 -2.16
C GLU A 250 5.07 -4.50 -2.07
N HIS A 251 4.81 -3.85 -3.23
CA HIS A 251 4.42 -2.44 -3.31
C HIS A 251 3.21 -2.09 -2.42
N THR A 252 2.22 -2.98 -2.32
CA THR A 252 1.02 -2.70 -1.51
C THR A 252 1.32 -2.81 -0.02
N VAL A 253 2.06 -3.84 0.42
CA VAL A 253 2.52 -3.96 1.81
C VAL A 253 3.37 -2.76 2.22
N ASP A 254 4.34 -2.39 1.39
CA ASP A 254 5.26 -1.28 1.57
C ASP A 254 4.56 0.10 1.59
N GLU A 255 3.56 0.33 0.73
CA GLU A 255 2.73 1.54 0.79
C GLU A 255 1.92 1.63 2.10
N TYR A 256 1.35 0.52 2.57
CA TYR A 256 0.56 0.53 3.81
C TYR A 256 1.44 0.71 5.06
N ILE A 257 2.67 0.19 5.10
CA ILE A 257 3.66 0.51 6.14
C ILE A 257 3.89 2.03 6.20
N ARG A 258 4.14 2.68 5.06
CA ARG A 258 4.31 4.13 5.01
C ARG A 258 3.04 4.91 5.37
N THR A 259 1.87 4.39 5.01
CA THR A 259 0.58 5.03 5.28
C THR A 259 0.29 5.04 6.79
N ILE A 260 0.69 3.99 7.51
CA ILE A 260 0.70 3.98 8.99
C ILE A 260 1.63 5.09 9.53
N GLY A 261 2.75 5.36 8.86
CA GLY A 261 3.59 6.53 9.12
C GLY A 261 2.84 7.87 8.98
N SER A 262 2.07 8.07 7.90
CA SER A 262 1.20 9.24 7.72
C SER A 262 0.16 9.36 8.84
N ILE A 263 -0.47 8.25 9.24
CA ILE A 263 -1.43 8.21 10.35
C ILE A 263 -0.77 8.65 11.67
N LYS A 264 0.45 8.19 11.95
CA LYS A 264 1.21 8.59 13.13
C LYS A 264 1.50 10.10 13.13
N ILE A 265 1.72 10.72 11.97
CA ILE A 265 1.85 12.18 11.85
C ILE A 265 0.52 12.89 12.15
N ALA A 266 -0.62 12.36 11.68
CA ALA A 266 -1.94 12.89 12.02
C ALA A 266 -2.22 12.81 13.54
N PHE A 267 -1.87 11.70 14.19
CA PHE A 267 -1.92 11.55 15.65
C PHE A 267 -1.00 12.56 16.38
N MET A 268 0.21 12.81 15.87
CA MET A 268 1.11 13.84 16.41
C MET A 268 0.56 15.27 16.21
N ALA A 269 -0.20 15.52 15.14
CA ALA A 269 -0.91 16.79 14.97
C ALA A 269 -1.97 16.96 16.07
N ARG A 270 -2.86 15.96 16.27
CA ARG A 270 -3.86 15.98 17.34
C ARG A 270 -3.25 16.19 18.73
N ALA A 271 -2.13 15.55 19.03
CA ALA A 271 -1.43 15.73 20.32
C ALA A 271 -1.01 17.21 20.56
N LYS A 272 -0.62 17.95 19.51
CA LYS A 272 -0.31 19.39 19.59
C LYS A 272 -1.57 20.23 19.83
N PHE A 273 -2.70 19.90 19.20
CA PHE A 273 -3.98 20.57 19.47
C PHE A 273 -4.45 20.31 20.91
N ASN A 274 -4.34 19.09 21.42
CA ASN A 274 -4.61 18.77 22.83
C ASN A 274 -3.73 19.61 23.77
N GLN A 275 -2.42 19.68 23.50
CA GLN A 275 -1.49 20.51 24.30
C GLN A 275 -1.87 22.00 24.28
N ASN A 276 -2.32 22.54 23.15
CA ASN A 276 -2.80 23.91 23.03
C ASN A 276 -4.10 24.15 23.83
N MET A 277 -5.06 23.22 23.74
CA MET A 277 -6.30 23.25 24.53
C MET A 277 -6.01 23.25 26.03
N VAL A 278 -5.19 22.30 26.50
CA VAL A 278 -4.79 22.19 27.93
C VAL A 278 -4.02 23.45 28.38
N TYR A 279 -3.19 24.05 27.52
CA TYR A 279 -2.54 25.32 27.83
C TYR A 279 -3.55 26.47 27.99
N ALA A 280 -4.51 26.60 27.07
CA ALA A 280 -5.53 27.65 27.11
C ALA A 280 -6.47 27.52 28.33
N GLN A 281 -6.88 26.29 28.67
CA GLN A 281 -7.63 25.98 29.89
C GLN A 281 -6.87 26.39 31.16
N ASN A 282 -5.57 26.13 31.21
CA ASN A 282 -4.71 26.51 32.33
C ASN A 282 -4.47 28.03 32.44
N ASP A 283 -4.35 28.76 31.32
CA ASP A 283 -4.28 30.23 31.30
C ASP A 283 -5.58 30.83 31.84
N LEU A 284 -6.72 30.36 31.34
CA LEU A 284 -8.05 30.79 31.78
C LEU A 284 -8.26 30.55 33.28
N SER A 285 -7.93 29.36 33.78
CA SER A 285 -8.04 29.00 35.20
C SER A 285 -7.18 29.93 36.09
N LYS A 286 -5.93 30.20 35.68
CA LYS A 286 -5.04 31.14 36.40
C LYS A 286 -5.59 32.56 36.43
N LYS A 287 -6.16 33.04 35.32
CA LYS A 287 -6.75 34.38 35.23
C LYS A 287 -8.00 34.52 36.09
N LYS A 288 -8.90 33.54 36.07
CA LYS A 288 -10.07 33.47 36.96
C LYS A 288 -9.65 33.48 38.44
N ALA A 289 -8.74 32.58 38.83
CA ALA A 289 -8.22 32.55 40.20
C ALA A 289 -7.50 33.84 40.63
N ASN A 290 -6.88 34.58 39.70
CA ASN A 290 -6.30 35.89 39.99
C ASN A 290 -7.38 36.96 40.20
N TYR A 291 -8.41 37.00 39.35
CA TYR A 291 -9.56 37.89 39.51
C TYR A 291 -10.26 37.66 40.85
N ASP A 292 -10.57 36.41 41.22
CA ASP A 292 -11.23 36.06 42.48
C ASP A 292 -10.44 36.56 43.70
N ARG A 293 -9.11 36.40 43.69
CA ARG A 293 -8.20 36.92 44.72
C ARG A 293 -8.11 38.45 44.77
N MET A 294 -8.41 39.14 43.67
CA MET A 294 -8.36 40.60 43.58
C MET A 294 -9.72 41.25 43.82
N SER A 295 -10.81 40.51 43.63
CA SER A 295 -12.19 40.94 43.86
C SER A 295 -12.69 40.73 45.31
N GLN A 296 -11.86 40.17 46.21
CA GLN A 296 -12.27 39.97 47.60
C GLN A 296 -12.52 41.30 48.34
N PRO A 297 -13.58 41.43 49.17
CA PRO A 297 -13.91 42.67 49.90
C PRO A 297 -12.81 43.16 50.85
N SER A 298 -11.93 42.27 51.31
CA SER A 298 -10.77 42.58 52.14
C SER A 298 -9.66 43.34 51.40
N ARG A 299 -9.70 43.37 50.06
CA ARG A 299 -8.67 43.95 49.19
C ARG A 299 -9.18 45.22 48.51
N LYS A 300 -8.51 46.35 48.77
CA LYS A 300 -8.79 47.63 48.10
C LYS A 300 -8.23 47.65 46.67
N THR A 301 -8.84 46.89 45.77
CA THR A 301 -8.50 46.87 44.34
C THR A 301 -9.22 48.01 43.60
N LYS A 302 -8.54 48.72 42.71
CA LYS A 302 -9.15 49.77 41.88
C LYS A 302 -10.17 49.17 40.88
N PRO A 303 -11.33 49.81 40.64
CA PRO A 303 -12.32 49.34 39.66
C PRO A 303 -11.73 49.11 38.26
N GLU A 304 -10.89 50.04 37.79
CA GLU A 304 -10.17 49.97 36.50
C GLU A 304 -9.38 48.65 36.35
N ARG A 305 -8.73 48.18 37.43
CA ARG A 305 -7.95 46.94 37.40
C ARG A 305 -8.83 45.69 37.43
N LEU A 306 -10.01 45.75 38.07
CA LEU A 306 -10.99 44.67 38.00
C LEU A 306 -11.58 44.56 36.59
N GLN A 307 -11.90 45.68 35.94
CA GLN A 307 -12.38 45.73 34.56
C GLN A 307 -11.34 45.19 33.58
N GLN A 308 -10.06 45.56 33.75
CA GLN A 308 -8.97 45.00 32.94
C GLN A 308 -8.84 43.47 33.12
N LEU A 309 -8.94 42.96 34.36
CA LEU A 309 -8.89 41.52 34.63
C LEU A 309 -10.11 40.77 34.04
N GLN A 310 -11.29 41.38 34.00
CA GLN A 310 -12.46 40.84 33.31
C GLN A 310 -12.24 40.74 31.80
N GLN A 311 -11.64 41.76 31.17
CA GLN A 311 -11.25 41.70 29.76
C GLN A 311 -10.20 40.61 29.51
N GLU A 312 -9.15 40.54 30.35
CA GLU A 312 -8.12 39.49 30.26
C GLU A 312 -8.72 38.07 30.37
N ILE A 313 -9.80 37.89 31.15
CA ILE A 313 -10.56 36.64 31.25
C ILE A 313 -11.36 36.39 29.97
N ALA A 314 -12.15 37.34 29.47
CA ALA A 314 -12.95 37.16 28.25
C ALA A 314 -12.09 36.76 27.04
N GLU A 315 -10.92 37.39 26.88
CA GLU A 315 -9.93 37.02 25.85
C GLU A 315 -9.34 35.61 26.06
N ALA A 316 -9.28 35.12 27.30
CA ALA A 316 -8.83 33.75 27.61
C ALA A 316 -9.95 32.71 27.44
N GLU A 317 -11.21 33.08 27.69
CA GLU A 317 -12.39 32.25 27.43
C GLU A 317 -12.52 32.01 25.92
N GLN A 318 -12.47 33.06 25.10
CA GLN A 318 -12.52 32.92 23.64
C GLN A 318 -11.36 32.04 23.10
N ARG A 319 -10.14 32.20 23.63
CA ARG A 319 -9.00 31.34 23.25
C ARG A 319 -9.16 29.89 23.69
N CYS A 320 -9.72 29.66 24.88
CA CYS A 320 -10.01 28.32 25.39
C CYS A 320 -11.10 27.63 24.56
N GLU A 321 -12.17 28.34 24.22
CA GLU A 321 -13.26 27.84 23.38
C GLU A 321 -12.75 27.49 21.97
N SER A 322 -11.99 28.38 21.33
CA SER A 322 -11.40 28.11 20.01
C SER A 322 -10.48 26.88 20.05
N ALA A 323 -9.55 26.81 21.02
CA ALA A 323 -8.62 25.68 21.12
C ALA A 323 -9.31 24.34 21.44
N THR A 324 -10.45 24.38 22.13
CA THR A 324 -11.29 23.18 22.39
C THR A 324 -11.97 22.73 21.11
N ARG A 325 -12.60 23.66 20.37
CA ARG A 325 -13.24 23.39 19.08
C ARG A 325 -12.24 22.84 18.05
N ASP A 326 -11.07 23.47 17.92
CA ASP A 326 -10.01 23.01 17.00
C ASP A 326 -9.56 21.57 17.31
N PHE A 327 -9.52 21.19 18.60
CA PHE A 327 -9.18 19.85 19.06
C PHE A 327 -10.30 18.82 18.80
N GLU A 328 -11.57 19.20 18.95
CA GLU A 328 -12.73 18.38 18.61
C GLU A 328 -12.86 18.16 17.10
N GLU A 329 -12.64 19.20 16.30
CA GLU A 329 -12.63 19.15 14.83
C GLU A 329 -11.55 18.22 14.30
N ILE A 330 -10.28 18.35 14.73
CA ILE A 330 -9.20 17.44 14.29
C ILE A 330 -9.41 16.01 14.80
N SER A 331 -10.00 15.83 15.99
CA SER A 331 -10.36 14.50 16.51
C SER A 331 -11.42 13.82 15.64
N THR A 332 -12.43 14.57 15.20
CA THR A 332 -13.51 14.09 14.33
C THR A 332 -12.98 13.80 12.93
N LEU A 333 -12.16 14.68 12.37
CA LEU A 333 -11.49 14.49 11.08
C LEU A 333 -10.67 13.20 11.06
N ILE A 334 -9.79 12.98 12.05
CA ILE A 334 -8.95 11.76 12.06
C ILE A 334 -9.80 10.49 12.13
N ARG A 335 -10.94 10.50 12.83
CA ARG A 335 -11.86 9.33 12.85
C ARG A 335 -12.43 9.04 11.45
N GLN A 336 -12.88 10.07 10.72
CA GLN A 336 -13.37 9.94 9.34
C GLN A 336 -12.27 9.47 8.36
N GLU A 337 -11.06 9.99 8.54
CA GLU A 337 -9.88 9.59 7.77
C GLU A 337 -9.51 8.12 8.03
N PHE A 338 -9.62 7.64 9.27
CA PHE A 338 -9.47 6.22 9.59
C PHE A 338 -10.52 5.34 8.91
N ASP A 339 -11.79 5.77 8.88
CA ASP A 339 -12.84 5.03 8.19
C ASP A 339 -12.58 4.93 6.68
N ARG A 340 -12.00 5.99 6.08
CA ARG A 340 -11.52 5.98 4.70
C ARG A 340 -10.35 5.01 4.52
N PHE A 341 -9.33 5.10 5.38
CA PHE A 341 -8.16 4.22 5.38
C PHE A 341 -8.54 2.74 5.52
N ASP A 342 -9.43 2.38 6.45
CA ASP A 342 -9.82 1.00 6.69
C ASP A 342 -10.54 0.39 5.47
N ARG A 343 -11.38 1.16 4.77
CA ARG A 343 -12.02 0.74 3.51
C ARG A 343 -11.00 0.58 2.38
N GLU A 344 -10.16 1.60 2.14
CA GLU A 344 -9.15 1.55 1.08
C GLU A 344 -8.15 0.42 1.29
N LYS A 345 -7.75 0.17 2.54
CA LYS A 345 -6.88 -0.96 2.92
C LYS A 345 -7.46 -2.30 2.49
N VAL A 346 -8.75 -2.55 2.72
CA VAL A 346 -9.35 -3.84 2.34
C VAL A 346 -9.35 -4.02 0.83
N GLU A 347 -9.73 -2.98 0.07
CA GLU A 347 -9.83 -3.07 -1.39
C GLU A 347 -8.45 -3.18 -2.06
N ASP A 348 -7.47 -2.35 -1.66
CA ASP A 348 -6.11 -2.39 -2.19
C ASP A 348 -5.43 -3.76 -1.93
N PHE A 349 -5.55 -4.30 -0.71
CA PHE A 349 -4.99 -5.62 -0.40
C PHE A 349 -5.70 -6.74 -1.16
N LYS A 350 -7.02 -6.67 -1.32
CA LYS A 350 -7.79 -7.64 -2.11
C LYS A 350 -7.30 -7.65 -3.57
N GLN A 351 -7.29 -6.50 -4.24
CA GLN A 351 -6.83 -6.39 -5.63
C GLN A 351 -5.36 -6.83 -5.79
N SER A 352 -4.51 -6.46 -4.83
CA SER A 352 -3.10 -6.86 -4.78
C SER A 352 -2.92 -8.39 -4.69
N VAL A 353 -3.66 -9.05 -3.78
CA VAL A 353 -3.63 -10.51 -3.61
C VAL A 353 -4.22 -11.24 -4.83
N GLU A 354 -5.33 -10.75 -5.39
CA GLU A 354 -5.92 -11.29 -6.62
C GLU A 354 -4.92 -11.21 -7.80
N ALA A 355 -4.24 -10.08 -7.98
CA ALA A 355 -3.24 -9.89 -9.03
C ALA A 355 -2.00 -10.79 -8.81
N PHE A 356 -1.51 -10.91 -7.57
CA PHE A 356 -0.41 -11.79 -7.19
C PHE A 356 -0.74 -13.27 -7.49
N LEU A 357 -1.90 -13.75 -7.05
CA LEU A 357 -2.33 -15.14 -7.29
C LEU A 357 -2.58 -15.42 -8.78
N ALA A 358 -3.22 -14.50 -9.51
CA ALA A 358 -3.44 -14.64 -10.95
C ALA A 358 -2.11 -14.67 -11.73
N SER A 359 -1.13 -13.85 -11.31
CA SER A 359 0.24 -13.90 -11.86
C SER A 359 0.92 -15.24 -11.60
N MET A 360 0.85 -15.74 -10.36
CA MET A 360 1.44 -17.03 -9.98
C MET A 360 0.85 -18.19 -10.79
N VAL A 361 -0.47 -18.27 -10.94
CA VAL A 361 -1.15 -19.29 -11.76
C VAL A 361 -0.75 -19.18 -13.24
N ARG A 362 -0.62 -17.97 -13.79
CA ARG A 362 -0.19 -17.76 -15.18
C ARG A 362 1.22 -18.30 -15.43
N HIS A 363 2.19 -17.91 -14.59
CA HIS A 363 3.58 -18.37 -14.74
C HIS A 363 3.72 -19.88 -14.54
N GLN A 364 2.96 -20.48 -13.60
CA GLN A 364 2.98 -21.93 -13.44
C GLN A 364 2.43 -22.67 -14.67
N ARG A 365 1.38 -22.14 -15.33
CA ARG A 365 0.88 -22.70 -16.61
C ARG A 365 1.91 -22.58 -17.73
N GLU A 366 2.64 -21.47 -17.82
CA GLU A 366 3.74 -21.30 -18.78
C GLU A 366 4.86 -22.34 -18.53
N ILE A 367 5.23 -22.59 -17.27
CA ILE A 367 6.21 -23.63 -16.90
C ILE A 367 5.72 -25.02 -17.30
N VAL A 368 4.46 -25.37 -17.03
CA VAL A 368 3.87 -26.67 -17.42
C VAL A 368 3.90 -26.84 -18.94
N ALA A 369 3.49 -25.83 -19.71
CA ALA A 369 3.50 -25.88 -21.17
C ALA A 369 4.92 -26.09 -21.76
N LEU A 370 5.97 -25.52 -21.13
CA LEU A 370 7.36 -25.80 -21.53
C LEU A 370 7.70 -27.28 -21.33
N TRP A 371 7.39 -27.86 -20.17
CA TRP A 371 7.66 -29.27 -19.88
C TRP A 371 6.87 -30.23 -20.77
N GLU A 372 5.59 -29.95 -21.05
CA GLU A 372 4.79 -30.74 -21.99
C GLU A 372 5.36 -30.71 -23.41
N ASN A 373 5.84 -29.55 -23.88
CA ASN A 373 6.45 -29.41 -25.19
C ASN A 373 7.79 -30.16 -25.28
N TYR A 374 8.59 -30.15 -24.22
CA TYR A 374 9.80 -30.96 -24.14
C TYR A 374 9.50 -32.47 -24.17
N PHE A 375 8.51 -32.93 -23.39
CA PHE A 375 8.11 -34.34 -23.39
C PHE A 375 7.63 -34.80 -24.78
N LYS A 376 6.81 -34.00 -25.47
CA LYS A 376 6.40 -34.26 -26.86
C LYS A 376 7.59 -34.31 -27.83
N ALA A 377 8.61 -33.47 -27.63
CA ALA A 377 9.81 -33.48 -28.45
C ALA A 377 10.68 -34.73 -28.25
N LEU A 378 10.66 -35.35 -27.06
CA LEU A 378 11.37 -36.61 -26.79
C LEU A 378 10.73 -37.81 -27.48
N ASN A 379 9.40 -37.92 -27.44
CA ASN A 379 8.67 -39.10 -27.94
C ASN A 379 8.47 -39.09 -29.47
N GLY A 380 8.71 -37.93 -30.11
CA GLY A 380 8.52 -37.73 -31.54
C GLY A 380 7.05 -37.89 -32.00
N PRO A 381 6.79 -37.82 -33.31
CA PRO A 381 5.44 -38.02 -33.85
C PRO A 381 4.98 -39.51 -33.85
N GLY A 382 5.81 -40.47 -33.43
CA GLY A 382 5.52 -41.91 -33.60
C GLY A 382 4.59 -42.53 -32.54
N GLU A 383 4.80 -42.23 -31.25
CA GLU A 383 4.13 -42.99 -30.19
C GLU A 383 2.64 -42.67 -30.01
N THR A 384 2.18 -41.50 -30.44
CA THR A 384 0.76 -41.10 -30.27
C THR A 384 -0.16 -41.81 -31.27
N GLU A 385 0.35 -42.14 -32.46
CA GLU A 385 -0.42 -42.87 -33.48
C GLU A 385 -0.44 -44.38 -33.21
N GLU A 386 0.67 -44.98 -32.78
CA GLU A 386 0.71 -46.41 -32.44
C GLU A 386 -0.21 -46.76 -31.25
N GLN A 387 -0.32 -45.90 -30.24
CA GLN A 387 -1.24 -46.09 -29.12
C GLN A 387 -2.72 -45.91 -29.51
N GLN A 388 -3.03 -45.16 -30.57
CA GLN A 388 -4.40 -45.05 -31.10
C GLN A 388 -4.74 -46.20 -32.07
N GLN A 389 -3.77 -46.67 -32.86
CA GLN A 389 -3.97 -47.80 -33.79
C GLN A 389 -4.10 -49.15 -33.08
N GLN A 390 -3.43 -49.36 -31.93
CA GLN A 390 -3.61 -50.58 -31.13
C GLN A 390 -5.01 -50.70 -30.47
N GLN A 391 -5.81 -49.63 -30.43
CA GLN A 391 -7.22 -49.68 -30.03
C GLN A 391 -8.20 -49.84 -31.22
N GLN A 392 -7.71 -49.91 -32.46
CA GLN A 392 -8.55 -50.00 -33.67
C GLN A 392 -8.13 -51.14 -34.62
N GLN A 393 -8.15 -52.39 -34.13
CA GLN A 393 -8.25 -53.56 -35.01
C GLN A 393 -9.69 -54.14 -34.98
N PRO A 394 -10.38 -54.31 -36.14
CA PRO A 394 -11.74 -54.81 -36.15
C PRO A 394 -11.79 -56.34 -36.03
N SER A 395 -12.44 -56.85 -34.98
CA SER A 395 -12.74 -58.28 -34.81
C SER A 395 -13.64 -58.78 -35.95
N SER A 396 -13.06 -59.46 -36.94
CA SER A 396 -13.75 -59.89 -38.15
C SER A 396 -13.63 -61.39 -38.38
N GLN A 397 -14.38 -62.21 -37.64
CA GLN A 397 -14.87 -63.51 -38.14
C GLN A 397 -16.02 -64.07 -37.29
N GLN A 398 -17.19 -64.15 -37.93
CA GLN A 398 -18.38 -64.93 -37.58
C GLN A 398 -18.61 -65.81 -38.84
N GLN A 399 -19.03 -67.07 -38.83
CA GLN A 399 -19.93 -67.84 -37.96
C GLN A 399 -19.64 -69.35 -38.11
N LEU A 400 -20.17 -70.21 -37.21
CA LEU A 400 -21.02 -71.35 -37.63
C LEU A 400 -21.77 -72.07 -36.47
N SER A 401 -23.09 -72.18 -36.64
CA SER A 401 -24.03 -73.24 -36.19
C SER A 401 -24.25 -73.63 -34.70
N SER A 402 -25.43 -73.20 -34.20
CA SER A 402 -26.58 -74.06 -33.77
C SER A 402 -26.82 -74.52 -32.31
N HIS A 403 -28.11 -74.39 -31.92
CA HIS A 403 -28.94 -75.14 -30.94
C HIS A 403 -28.86 -74.92 -29.40
N HIS A 404 -29.78 -74.05 -28.93
CA HIS A 404 -30.86 -74.30 -27.91
C HIS A 404 -30.55 -74.65 -26.42
N PRO A 405 -31.52 -74.53 -25.46
CA PRO A 405 -31.32 -73.95 -24.12
C PRO A 405 -31.70 -74.96 -22.98
N PRO A 406 -32.13 -74.66 -21.71
CA PRO A 406 -32.46 -73.37 -21.04
C PRO A 406 -32.10 -73.24 -19.51
N SER A 407 -32.73 -72.25 -18.83
CA SER A 407 -32.86 -72.01 -17.36
C SER A 407 -31.61 -71.48 -16.64
N SER A 408 -31.66 -70.63 -15.60
CA SER A 408 -32.65 -69.65 -15.07
C SER A 408 -31.86 -68.63 -14.17
N SER A 409 -32.39 -67.61 -13.48
CA SER A 409 -33.74 -67.07 -13.22
C SER A 409 -33.64 -65.61 -12.71
N LEU A 410 -34.75 -64.85 -12.80
CA LEU A 410 -35.02 -63.59 -12.06
C LEU A 410 -36.12 -63.87 -11.00
N PRO A 411 -36.25 -63.13 -9.88
CA PRO A 411 -36.77 -61.74 -9.86
C PRO A 411 -35.96 -60.76 -8.98
N THR A 412 -35.91 -59.42 -9.16
CA THR A 412 -36.88 -58.32 -9.43
C THR A 412 -37.57 -57.75 -8.16
N MET A 413 -37.68 -56.39 -8.13
CA MET A 413 -38.49 -55.52 -7.24
C MET A 413 -37.91 -55.19 -5.84
N HIS A 414 -38.12 -53.99 -5.25
CA HIS A 414 -38.72 -52.74 -5.75
C HIS A 414 -38.14 -51.50 -5.02
N ASP A 415 -38.47 -50.32 -5.54
CA ASP A 415 -38.29 -48.97 -4.99
C ASP A 415 -38.63 -48.78 -3.51
N SER A 416 -38.03 -47.78 -2.85
CA SER A 416 -38.78 -46.61 -2.31
C SER A 416 -37.85 -45.55 -1.67
N GLU A 417 -38.35 -44.32 -1.69
CA GLU A 417 -37.89 -43.04 -1.10
C GLU A 417 -37.43 -43.18 0.38
N ASP A 418 -36.60 -42.32 0.99
CA ASP A 418 -36.85 -40.88 1.20
C ASP A 418 -35.59 -40.08 1.69
N ARG A 419 -35.77 -38.84 2.16
CA ARG A 419 -34.79 -37.72 2.23
C ARG A 419 -34.07 -37.52 3.61
N PRO A 420 -33.30 -36.42 3.85
CA PRO A 420 -32.00 -36.51 4.53
C PRO A 420 -31.98 -36.19 6.04
N HIS A 421 -30.88 -36.54 6.71
CA HIS A 421 -30.53 -36.06 8.05
C HIS A 421 -29.50 -34.92 8.01
N SER A 422 -29.84 -33.81 8.68
CA SER A 422 -28.94 -32.71 9.00
C SER A 422 -27.98 -33.08 10.14
N ILE A 423 -26.74 -32.61 10.08
CA ILE A 423 -25.76 -32.73 11.18
C ILE A 423 -25.76 -31.41 11.95
N GLU A 424 -26.10 -31.47 13.23
CA GLU A 424 -26.10 -30.35 14.16
C GLU A 424 -24.92 -30.51 15.14
N SER A 425 -24.02 -29.53 15.19
CA SER A 425 -22.79 -29.59 15.98
C SER A 425 -22.89 -28.77 17.27
N GLN A 426 -22.84 -29.43 18.43
CA GLN A 426 -22.77 -28.78 19.74
C GLN A 426 -21.37 -28.23 20.07
N PRO A 427 -21.26 -27.19 20.93
CA PRO A 427 -19.99 -26.58 21.29
C PRO A 427 -19.30 -27.30 22.46
N LEU A 428 -17.96 -27.36 22.44
CA LEU A 428 -17.17 -27.82 23.58
C LEU A 428 -16.93 -26.67 24.57
N GLY A 429 -17.28 -26.90 25.84
CA GLY A 429 -16.93 -26.02 26.96
C GLY A 429 -15.42 -26.08 27.27
N GLY A 430 -14.89 -25.00 27.84
CA GLY A 430 -13.49 -24.92 28.23
C GLY A 430 -13.18 -25.58 29.57
N ASP A 431 -11.89 -25.74 29.84
CA ASP A 431 -11.39 -26.08 31.17
C ASP A 431 -10.19 -25.21 31.53
N SER A 432 -10.14 -24.79 32.79
CA SER A 432 -9.12 -23.89 33.34
C SER A 432 -8.01 -24.66 34.03
N LEU A 433 -6.74 -24.32 33.76
CA LEU A 433 -5.60 -24.85 34.53
C LEU A 433 -4.73 -23.71 35.08
N SER A 434 -4.57 -23.71 36.41
CA SER A 434 -3.80 -22.76 37.19
C SER A 434 -2.56 -23.41 37.81
N SER A 435 -1.45 -22.67 37.83
CA SER A 435 -0.34 -22.72 38.80
C SER A 435 0.29 -24.07 39.21
N ASN A 436 1.57 -24.25 38.89
CA ASN A 436 2.70 -24.35 39.86
C ASN A 436 4.00 -24.57 39.05
N ALA A 437 5.12 -23.85 39.22
CA ALA A 437 5.89 -23.43 40.42
C ALA A 437 6.90 -24.49 40.92
N TRP A 438 7.97 -24.71 40.14
CA TRP A 438 9.34 -25.14 40.54
C TRP A 438 10.31 -24.55 39.48
N GLY A 439 11.55 -24.16 39.76
CA GLY A 439 12.27 -24.15 41.03
C GLY A 439 13.71 -24.64 40.94
N SER A 440 14.58 -24.00 40.14
CA SER A 440 16.05 -24.00 40.29
C SER A 440 16.72 -22.99 39.34
#